data_AF-A0AA88DE37-F1
#
_entry.id   AF-A0AA88DE37-F1
#
_cell.length_a   1.000
_cell.length_b   1.000
_cell.length_c   1.000
_cell.angle_alpha   90.00
_cell.angle_beta   90.00
_cell.angle_gamma   90.00
#
_symmetry.space_group_name_H-M   'P 1'
#
loop_
_entity.id
_entity.type
_entity.pdbx_description
1 polymer ?
#
loop_
_entity_poly.entity_id
_entity_poly.type
_entity_poly.pdbx_seq_one_letter_code
_entity_poly.pdbx_strand_id
1 'polypeptide(L)' 'MNNNVQNPIIIYQDYCPSGNCDPQGSSQVQISDVKFMNISGTASSKVAVVLKCSESKPCRERMDLQFPNVIM' A
#
# COMPACT_ATOMS: atom_id res chain seq x y z
N MET A 1 -20.56 -9.88 -4.50
CA MET A 1 -19.43 -9.30 -3.74
C MET A 1 -18.19 -10.07 -4.17
N ASN A 2 -17.15 -9.37 -4.66
CA ASN A 2 -15.89 -10.03 -5.00
C ASN A 2 -15.11 -10.27 -3.71
N ASN A 3 -15.07 -11.53 -3.26
CA ASN A 3 -14.44 -11.92 -1.99
C ASN A 3 -12.98 -12.37 -2.17
N ASN A 4 -12.41 -12.24 -3.38
CA ASN A 4 -11.05 -12.68 -3.69
C ASN A 4 -10.05 -11.53 -3.77
N VAL A 5 -10.26 -10.45 -3.01
CA VAL A 5 -9.30 -9.34 -2.91
C VAL A 5 -8.16 -9.78 -1.99
N GLN A 6 -6.95 -9.96 -2.52
CA GLN A 6 -5.81 -10.43 -1.72
C GLN A 6 -5.34 -9.41 -0.69
N ASN A 7 -4.99 -8.21 -1.15
CA ASN A 7 -4.51 -7.12 -0.32
C ASN A 7 -5.38 -5.89 -0.65
N PRO A 8 -6.42 -5.58 0.15
CA PRO A 8 -7.29 -4.43 -0.12
C PRO A 8 -6.55 -3.09 -0.15
N ILE A 9 -5.36 -2.99 0.46
CA ILE A 9 -4.58 -1.76 0.48
C ILE A 9 -3.13 -2.07 0.08
N ILE A 10 -2.66 -1.38 -0.96
CA ILE A 10 -1.28 -1.45 -1.43
C ILE A 10 -0.78 -0.02 -1.69
N ILE A 11 0.28 0.38 -1.01
CA ILE A 11 1.12 1.51 -1.42
C ILE A 11 2.42 0.91 -1.94
N TYR A 12 2.66 1.06 -3.25
CA TYR A 12 3.85 0.54 -3.91
C TYR A 12 4.57 1.67 -4.64
N GLN A 13 5.63 2.18 -4.03
CA GLN A 13 6.42 3.27 -4.61
C GLN A 13 7.39 2.77 -5.69
N ASP A 14 7.60 1.46 -5.83
CA ASP A 14 8.45 0.87 -6.88
C ASP A 14 7.62 0.34 -8.07
N TYR A 15 6.48 0.97 -8.36
CA TYR A 15 5.61 0.55 -9.44
C TYR A 15 6.30 0.71 -10.81
N CYS A 16 6.54 -0.43 -11.47
CA CYS A 16 7.19 -0.51 -12.77
C CYS A 16 6.38 -1.37 -13.75
N PRO A 17 5.38 -0.80 -14.44
CA PRO A 17 4.46 -1.59 -15.27
C PRO A 17 5.09 -2.16 -16.54
N SER A 18 6.10 -1.47 -17.10
CA SER A 18 6.76 -1.87 -18.35
C SER A 18 8.02 -2.69 -18.13
N GLY A 19 8.48 -2.87 -16.88
CA GLY A 19 9.74 -3.53 -16.55
C GLY A 19 11.01 -2.75 -16.94
N ASN A 20 10.89 -1.66 -17.70
CA ASN A 20 12.02 -0.84 -18.18
C ASN A 20 12.39 0.29 -17.21
N CYS A 21 12.23 0.06 -15.91
CA CYS A 21 12.62 1.02 -14.89
C CYS A 21 14.06 0.75 -14.46
N ASP A 22 14.78 1.81 -14.08
CA ASP A 22 16.10 1.66 -13.49
C ASP A 22 15.99 0.86 -12.18
N PRO A 23 16.60 -0.32 -12.06
CA PRO A 23 16.55 -1.12 -10.83
C PRO A 23 17.30 -0.46 -9.66
N GLN A 24 18.15 0.54 -9.93
CA GLN A 24 18.80 1.36 -8.91
C GLN A 24 18.01 2.65 -8.63
N GLY A 25 17.02 2.96 -9.47
CA GLY A 25 16.19 4.15 -9.34
C GLY A 25 15.18 4.00 -8.20
N SER A 26 15.35 4.80 -7.15
CA SER A 26 14.36 4.90 -6.08
C SER A 26 13.31 5.96 -6.41
N SER A 27 12.04 5.68 -6.13
CA SER A 27 10.96 6.65 -6.35
C SER A 27 11.19 7.93 -5.54
N GLN A 28 11.17 9.07 -6.25
CA GLN A 28 11.33 10.41 -5.67
C GLN A 28 9.99 11.04 -5.25
N VAL A 29 8.89 10.29 -5.34
CA VAL A 29 7.57 10.73 -4.89
C VAL A 29 7.53 10.62 -3.37
N GLN A 30 7.23 11.70 -2.68
CA GLN A 30 6.95 11.67 -1.24
C GLN A 30 5.47 11.37 -1.00
N ILE A 31 5.19 10.40 -0.14
CA ILE A 31 3.84 10.12 0.37
C ILE A 31 3.83 10.48 1.87
N SER A 32 2.92 11.36 2.26
CA SER A 32 2.70 11.78 3.65
C SER A 32 1.22 12.01 3.92
N ASP A 33 0.84 12.09 5.19
CA ASP A 33 -0.52 12.40 5.67
C ASP A 33 -1.64 11.52 5.08
N VAL A 34 -1.38 10.22 4.96
CA VAL A 34 -2.36 9.27 4.43
C VAL A 34 -3.32 8.81 5.52
N LYS A 35 -4.62 9.00 5.26
CA LYS A 35 -5.71 8.53 6.12
C LYS A 35 -6.53 7.47 5.41
N PHE A 36 -6.66 6.30 6.05
CA PHE A 36 -7.57 5.26 5.61
C PHE A 36 -8.85 5.35 6.44
N MET A 37 -9.99 5.61 5.79
CA MET A 37 -11.26 5.86 6.47
C MET A 37 -12.34 4.94 5.93
N ASN A 38 -13.14 4.38 6.83
CA ASN A 38 -14.33 3.58 6.50
C ASN A 38 -14.04 2.40 5.55
N ILE A 39 -12.90 1.72 5.73
CA ILE A 39 -12.55 0.51 4.98
C ILE A 39 -13.08 -0.71 5.73
N SER A 40 -13.90 -1.50 5.04
CA SER A 40 -14.50 -2.74 5.54
C SER A 40 -14.57 -3.79 4.45
N GLY A 41 -14.37 -5.06 4.79
CA GLY A 41 -14.49 -6.16 3.84
C GLY A 41 -13.67 -7.38 4.25
N THR A 42 -13.45 -8.29 3.30
CA THR A 42 -12.65 -9.51 3.52
C THR A 42 -11.43 -9.50 2.62
N ALA A 43 -10.25 -9.73 3.20
CA ALA A 43 -9.01 -9.99 2.49
C ALA A 43 -8.83 -11.51 2.35
N SER A 44 -8.45 -12.00 1.17
CA SER A 44 -8.17 -13.42 0.96
C SER A 44 -6.72 -13.81 1.30
N SER A 45 -5.87 -12.84 1.60
CA SER A 45 -4.49 -13.07 2.04
C SER A 45 -4.31 -12.74 3.53
N LYS A 46 -3.27 -13.32 4.14
CA LYS A 46 -2.87 -13.04 5.54
C LYS A 46 -2.36 -11.61 5.77
N VAL A 47 -2.18 -10.82 4.71
CA VAL A 47 -1.67 -9.46 4.78
C VAL A 47 -2.69 -8.55 4.13
N ALA A 48 -3.52 -7.86 4.91
CA ALA A 48 -4.52 -6.96 4.31
C ALA A 48 -3.88 -5.69 3.70
N VAL A 49 -2.73 -5.25 4.23
CA VAL A 49 -2.10 -3.97 3.91
C VAL A 49 -0.63 -4.18 3.56
N VAL A 50 -0.24 -3.72 2.38
CA VAL A 50 1.14 -3.75 1.91
C VAL A 50 1.63 -2.33 1.73
N LEU A 51 2.66 -1.95 2.50
CA LEU A 51 3.36 -0.67 2.37
C LEU A 51 4.78 -0.96 1.91
N LYS A 52 5.03 -0.71 0.64
CA LYS A 52 6.33 -0.83 -0.02
C LYS A 52 6.74 0.57 -0.45
N CYS A 53 7.31 1.28 0.51
CA CYS A 53 7.72 2.66 0.35
C CYS A 53 9.17 2.73 -0.12
N SER A 54 9.52 3.78 -0.86
CA SER A 54 10.86 3.96 -1.41
C SER A 54 11.84 4.30 -0.30
N GLU A 55 13.08 3.81 -0.41
CA GLU A 55 14.12 4.12 0.58
C GLU A 55 14.52 5.59 0.56
N SER A 56 14.52 6.22 -0.63
CA SER A 56 14.91 7.63 -0.78
C SER A 56 13.83 8.62 -0.33
N LYS A 57 12.55 8.26 -0.47
CA LYS A 57 11.37 9.05 -0.06
C LYS A 57 10.36 8.14 0.65
N PRO A 58 10.72 7.62 1.85
CA PRO A 58 9.88 6.68 2.56
C PRO A 58 8.57 7.35 2.94
N CYS A 59 7.53 6.56 3.09
CA CYS A 59 6.27 7.03 3.64
C CYS A 59 6.52 7.66 5.03
N ARG A 60 6.10 8.91 5.22
CA ARG A 60 6.48 9.71 6.40
C ARG A 60 5.30 10.42 7.05
N GLU A 61 5.62 11.03 8.19
CA GLU A 61 4.78 11.86 9.06
C GLU A 61 3.70 11.09 9.80
N ARG A 62 2.62 10.69 9.10
CA ARG A 62 1.51 10.00 9.73
C ARG A 62 0.79 9.13 8.73
N MET A 63 0.81 7.82 8.98
CA MET A 63 -0.04 6.86 8.32
C MET A 63 -1.05 6.32 9.32
N ASP A 64 -2.29 6.78 9.20
CA ASP A 64 -3.37 6.38 10.08
C ASP A 64 -3.96 5.05 9.61
N LEU A 65 -3.34 3.95 10.05
CA LEU A 65 -3.77 2.59 9.78
C LEU A 65 -4.87 2.19 10.78
N GLN A 66 -6.14 2.44 10.42
CA GLN A 66 -7.30 1.99 11.21
C GLN A 66 -8.17 1.04 10.37
N PHE A 67 -8.05 -0.26 10.64
CA PHE A 67 -8.77 -1.32 9.93
C PHE A 67 -9.59 -2.23 10.85
N PRO A 68 -10.48 -1.69 11.71
CA PRO A 68 -11.25 -2.52 12.65
C PRO A 68 -12.22 -3.50 11.97
N ASN A 69 -12.55 -3.27 10.69
CA ASN A 69 -13.58 -4.02 9.96
C ASN A 69 -13.05 -4.76 8.73
N VAL A 70 -11.73 -5.02 8.66
CA VAL A 70 -11.13 -5.85 7.62
C VAL A 70 -10.90 -7.25 8.19
N ILE A 71 -11.66 -8.21 7.69
CA ILE A 71 -11.62 -9.62 8.10
C ILE A 71 -10.69 -10.36 7.13
N MET A 72 -9.98 -11.39 7.60
CA MET A 72 -9.15 -12.27 6.77
C MET A 72 -9.74 -13.66 6.63
#